data_AF-A0A961ZG04-F1
#
_entry.id   AF-A0A961ZG04-F1
#
_cell.length_a   1.000
_cell.length_b   1.000
_cell.length_c   1.000
_cell.angle_alpha   90.00
_cell.angle_beta   90.00
_cell.angle_gamma   90.00
#
_symmetry.space_group_name_H-M   'P 1'
#
loop_
_entity.id
_entity.type
_entity.pdbx_description
1 polymer ?
#
loop_
_entity_poly.entity_id
_entity_poly.type
_entity_poly.pdbx_seq_one_letter_code
_entity_poly.pdbx_strand_id
1 'polypeptide(L)'
;MFDIKWIRDNAQTFDAGLGKRGLEPLSAKLLELDDARRRHQTTLQDAQQRRNAASKEIGKAMAAKDTETADRLKAEVAELKEVIQGGEDEERKLVAALGDALAIIPNLPLEDVPLGKDEHDNREVRRWGEPKTFGFEAKQHFELGEALGLMDFETAAKISGARFVFLKGALSRLERAIASFMIDRHTLANGYTEYNPPLLVKDHTAYGTGNLPKFAEDLFHTDNGFWLIPTAEVSLTNIVREEIVDADRLPMRMTAWTPCFRSEAGAAGKDTRGM
;
A
#
# COMPACT_ATOMS: atom_id res chain seq x y z
N MET A 1 -1.77 -7.50 1.02
CA MET A 1 -3.24 -7.72 1.00
C MET A 1 -3.53 -9.16 1.42
N PHE A 2 -4.65 -9.41 2.10
CA PHE A 2 -5.05 -10.78 2.44
C PHE A 2 -5.54 -11.55 1.23
N ASP A 3 -5.25 -12.86 1.19
CA ASP A 3 -5.88 -13.78 0.25
C ASP A 3 -7.33 -14.05 0.72
N ILE A 4 -8.29 -13.79 -0.16
CA ILE A 4 -9.70 -14.05 0.10
C ILE A 4 -9.99 -15.53 0.40
N LYS A 5 -9.21 -16.45 -0.18
CA LYS A 5 -9.29 -17.87 0.15
C LYS A 5 -8.90 -18.12 1.59
N TRP A 6 -7.80 -17.51 2.05
CA TRP A 6 -7.38 -17.63 3.45
C TRP A 6 -8.44 -17.08 4.39
N ILE A 7 -9.09 -15.94 4.07
CA ILE A 7 -10.19 -15.39 4.86
C ILE A 7 -11.36 -16.38 4.92
N ARG A 8 -11.73 -17.01 3.80
CA ARG A 8 -12.80 -18.03 3.76
C ARG A 8 -12.52 -19.21 4.70
N ASP A 9 -11.27 -19.66 4.73
CA ASP A 9 -10.87 -20.81 5.55
C ASP A 9 -10.62 -20.42 7.02
N ASN A 10 -10.45 -19.12 7.33
CA ASN A 10 -10.00 -18.61 8.64
C ASN A 10 -10.80 -17.40 9.15
N ALA A 11 -12.09 -17.29 8.80
CA ALA A 11 -12.91 -16.10 9.09
C ALA A 11 -12.89 -15.68 10.57
N GLN A 12 -13.01 -16.63 11.50
CA GLN A 12 -12.97 -16.35 12.93
C GLN A 12 -11.60 -15.80 13.38
N THR A 13 -10.51 -16.39 12.91
CA THR A 13 -9.14 -15.94 13.21
C THR A 13 -8.90 -14.54 12.64
N PHE A 14 -9.37 -14.29 11.42
CA PHE A 14 -9.28 -13.00 10.77
C PHE A 14 -10.00 -11.91 11.58
N ASP A 15 -11.27 -12.11 11.90
CA ASP A 15 -12.06 -11.13 12.65
C ASP A 15 -11.54 -10.94 14.07
N ALA A 16 -11.09 -12.01 14.75
CA ALA A 16 -10.45 -11.89 16.06
C ALA A 16 -9.16 -11.06 15.99
N GLY A 17 -8.36 -11.24 14.93
CA GLY A 17 -7.15 -10.47 14.69
C GLY A 17 -7.42 -8.99 14.40
N LEU A 18 -8.49 -8.68 13.66
CA LEU A 18 -8.98 -7.30 13.48
C LEU A 18 -9.43 -6.69 14.82
N GLY A 19 -10.13 -7.46 15.64
CA GLY A 19 -10.55 -7.06 16.98
C GLY A 19 -9.39 -6.66 17.89
N LYS A 20 -8.21 -7.28 17.75
CA LYS A 20 -6.99 -6.86 18.49
C LYS A 20 -6.55 -5.44 18.14
N ARG A 21 -6.96 -4.90 16.99
CA ARG A 21 -6.72 -3.51 16.57
C ARG A 21 -7.92 -2.59 16.84
N GLY A 22 -8.94 -3.07 17.56
CA GLY A 22 -10.19 -2.34 17.81
C GLY A 22 -11.07 -2.18 16.57
N LEU A 23 -10.93 -3.06 15.56
CA LEU A 23 -11.72 -3.02 14.35
C LEU A 23 -12.88 -4.01 14.40
N GLU A 24 -13.99 -3.65 13.76
CA GLU A 24 -15.16 -4.52 13.61
C GLU A 24 -14.86 -5.73 12.70
N PRO A 25 -15.57 -6.85 12.88
CA PRO A 25 -15.52 -8.00 11.98
C PRO A 25 -15.84 -7.61 10.53
N LEU A 26 -15.05 -8.12 9.57
CA LEU A 26 -15.21 -7.82 8.14
C LEU A 26 -15.39 -9.06 7.28
N SER A 27 -15.12 -10.26 7.81
CA SER A 27 -15.14 -11.51 7.03
C SER A 27 -16.47 -11.72 6.28
N ALA A 28 -17.61 -11.57 6.95
CA ALA A 28 -18.93 -11.82 6.36
C ALA A 28 -19.19 -10.99 5.10
N LYS A 29 -18.87 -9.69 5.14
CA LYS A 29 -19.03 -8.78 3.99
C LYS A 29 -18.10 -9.15 2.84
N LEU A 30 -16.85 -9.52 3.15
CA LEU A 30 -15.87 -9.92 2.14
C LEU A 30 -16.26 -11.24 1.46
N LEU A 31 -16.81 -12.17 2.22
CA LEU A 31 -17.30 -13.45 1.70
C LEU A 31 -18.56 -13.27 0.85
N GLU A 32 -19.44 -12.33 1.18
CA GLU A 32 -20.57 -11.98 0.33
C GLU A 32 -20.12 -11.45 -1.05
N LEU A 33 -19.12 -10.55 -1.06
CA LEU A 33 -18.52 -10.04 -2.30
C LEU A 33 -17.85 -11.15 -3.12
N ASP A 34 -17.10 -12.04 -2.46
CA ASP A 34 -16.50 -13.19 -3.13
C ASP A 34 -17.54 -14.19 -3.65
N ASP A 35 -18.63 -14.43 -2.92
CA ASP A 35 -19.74 -15.29 -3.35
C ASP A 35 -20.48 -14.71 -4.56
N ALA A 36 -20.73 -13.40 -4.58
CA ALA A 36 -21.29 -12.72 -5.75
C ALA A 36 -20.37 -12.88 -6.96
N ARG A 37 -19.07 -12.62 -6.79
CA ARG A 37 -18.05 -12.78 -7.84
C ARG A 37 -18.01 -14.21 -8.37
N ARG A 38 -17.92 -15.22 -7.48
CA ARG A 38 -17.83 -16.63 -7.89
C ARG A 38 -19.10 -17.14 -8.58
N ARG A 39 -20.28 -16.74 -8.09
CA ARG A 39 -21.56 -17.06 -8.75
C ARG A 39 -21.60 -16.49 -10.16
N HIS A 40 -21.22 -15.22 -10.32
CA HIS A 40 -21.18 -14.55 -11.61
C HIS A 40 -20.17 -15.20 -12.57
N GLN A 41 -18.97 -15.54 -12.08
CA GLN A 41 -17.98 -16.29 -12.85
C GLN A 41 -18.49 -17.64 -13.33
N THR A 42 -19.24 -18.36 -12.49
CA THR A 42 -19.85 -19.64 -12.86
C THR A 42 -20.87 -19.45 -13.98
N THR A 43 -21.77 -18.46 -13.85
CA THR A 43 -22.76 -18.13 -14.90
C THR A 43 -22.09 -17.78 -16.23
N LEU A 44 -21.01 -16.99 -16.21
CA LEU A 44 -20.24 -16.65 -17.41
C LEU A 44 -19.60 -17.88 -18.05
N GLN A 45 -19.00 -18.76 -17.25
CA GLN A 45 -18.40 -20.00 -17.75
C GLN A 45 -19.45 -20.92 -18.37
N ASP A 46 -20.61 -21.07 -17.73
CA ASP A 46 -21.73 -21.86 -18.23
C ASP A 46 -22.26 -21.30 -19.56
N ALA A 47 -22.42 -19.97 -19.65
CA ALA A 47 -22.84 -19.30 -20.88
C ALA A 47 -21.82 -19.48 -22.02
N GLN A 48 -20.52 -19.36 -21.72
CA GLN A 48 -19.45 -19.61 -22.68
C GLN A 48 -19.43 -21.07 -23.15
N GLN A 49 -19.58 -22.02 -22.23
CA GLN A 49 -19.67 -23.44 -22.54
C GLN A 49 -20.88 -23.75 -23.42
N ARG A 50 -22.06 -23.21 -23.08
CA ARG A 50 -23.28 -23.39 -23.87
C ARG A 50 -23.15 -22.77 -25.26
N ARG A 51 -22.61 -21.56 -25.38
CA ARG A 51 -22.37 -20.91 -26.68
C ARG A 51 -21.48 -21.77 -27.56
N ASN A 52 -20.41 -22.34 -27.00
CA ASN A 52 -19.48 -23.20 -27.74
C ASN A 52 -20.15 -24.52 -28.17
N ALA A 53 -21.00 -25.10 -27.32
CA ALA A 53 -21.78 -26.30 -27.64
C ALA A 53 -22.82 -26.03 -28.74
N ALA A 54 -23.65 -24.98 -28.58
CA ALA A 54 -24.64 -24.55 -29.55
C ALA A 54 -24.00 -24.24 -30.92
N SER A 55 -22.82 -23.60 -30.93
CA SER A 55 -22.07 -23.34 -32.17
C SER A 55 -21.70 -24.62 -32.92
N LYS A 56 -21.34 -25.70 -32.20
CA LYS A 56 -21.07 -27.03 -32.80
C LYS A 56 -22.37 -27.70 -33.28
N GLU A 57 -23.46 -27.55 -32.52
CA GLU A 57 -24.78 -28.10 -32.88
C GLU A 57 -25.35 -27.44 -34.14
N ILE A 58 -25.15 -26.13 -34.34
CA ILE A 58 -25.51 -25.43 -35.59
C ILE A 58 -24.83 -26.10 -36.79
N GLY A 59 -23.53 -26.39 -36.69
CA GLY A 59 -22.80 -27.07 -37.76
C GLY A 59 -23.38 -28.45 -38.10
N LYS A 60 -23.82 -29.20 -37.08
CA LYS A 60 -24.47 -30.51 -37.27
C LYS A 60 -25.87 -30.37 -37.88
N ALA A 61 -26.68 -29.43 -37.41
CA ALA A 61 -28.04 -29.19 -37.93
C ALA A 61 -28.01 -28.74 -39.40
N MET A 62 -27.07 -27.85 -39.76
CA MET A 62 -26.86 -27.43 -41.14
C MET A 62 -26.43 -28.59 -42.04
N ALA A 63 -25.58 -29.51 -41.56
CA ALA A 63 -25.21 -30.72 -42.30
C ALA A 63 -26.40 -31.69 -42.49
N ALA A 64 -27.31 -31.74 -41.52
CA ALA A 64 -28.55 -32.52 -41.58
C ALA A 64 -29.69 -31.84 -42.37
N LYS A 65 -29.48 -30.63 -42.90
CA LYS A 65 -30.49 -29.77 -43.55
C LYS A 65 -31.70 -29.44 -42.66
N ASP A 66 -31.51 -29.48 -41.34
CA ASP A 66 -32.51 -29.04 -40.36
C ASP A 66 -32.34 -27.53 -40.10
N THR A 67 -33.00 -26.72 -40.92
CA THR A 67 -32.91 -25.26 -40.87
C THR A 67 -33.60 -24.67 -39.66
N GLU A 68 -34.66 -25.31 -39.16
CA GLU A 68 -35.41 -24.82 -37.99
C GLU A 68 -34.56 -24.92 -36.71
N THR A 69 -33.93 -26.07 -36.49
CA THR A 69 -33.01 -26.24 -35.36
C THR A 69 -31.80 -25.33 -35.47
N ALA A 70 -31.26 -25.15 -36.68
CA ALA A 70 -30.12 -24.27 -36.91
C ALA A 70 -30.45 -22.81 -36.59
N ASP A 71 -31.61 -22.31 -37.00
CA ASP A 71 -32.01 -20.92 -36.76
C ASP A 71 -32.35 -20.66 -35.28
N ARG A 72 -32.98 -21.61 -34.59
CA ARG A 72 -33.17 -21.56 -33.13
C ARG A 72 -31.83 -21.48 -32.38
N LEU A 73 -30.87 -22.32 -32.74
CA LEU A 73 -29.55 -22.32 -32.10
C LEU A 73 -28.75 -21.05 -32.43
N LYS A 74 -28.90 -20.46 -33.61
CA LYS A 74 -28.29 -19.15 -33.94
C LYS A 74 -28.86 -18.04 -33.06
N ALA A 75 -30.18 -18.03 -32.82
CA ALA A 75 -30.81 -17.07 -31.92
C ALA A 75 -30.27 -17.22 -30.49
N GLU A 76 -30.18 -18.46 -29.99
CA GLU A 76 -29.59 -18.74 -28.68
C GLU A 76 -28.13 -18.30 -28.58
N VAL A 77 -27.31 -18.55 -29.60
CA VAL A 77 -25.91 -18.07 -29.64
C VAL A 77 -25.83 -16.54 -29.61
N ALA A 78 -26.76 -15.85 -30.28
CA ALA A 78 -26.83 -14.39 -30.25
C ALA A 78 -27.18 -13.87 -28.84
N GLU A 79 -28.19 -14.45 -28.19
CA GLU A 79 -28.56 -14.13 -26.80
C GLU A 79 -27.41 -14.39 -25.82
N LEU A 80 -26.76 -15.55 -25.93
CA LEU A 80 -25.59 -15.89 -25.10
C LEU A 80 -24.42 -14.93 -25.30
N LYS A 81 -24.24 -14.40 -26.53
CA LYS A 81 -23.20 -13.41 -26.80
C LYS A 81 -23.47 -12.10 -26.06
N GLU A 82 -24.73 -11.67 -26.02
CA GLU A 82 -25.13 -10.47 -25.25
C GLU A 82 -24.94 -10.69 -23.74
N VAL A 83 -25.33 -11.87 -23.22
CA VAL A 83 -25.12 -12.22 -21.80
C VAL A 83 -23.64 -12.24 -21.43
N ILE A 84 -22.78 -12.83 -22.27
CA ILE A 84 -21.34 -12.88 -22.04
C ILE A 84 -20.75 -11.46 -22.04
N GLN A 85 -21.09 -10.64 -23.04
CA GLN A 85 -20.56 -9.29 -23.15
C GLN A 85 -20.99 -8.38 -21.99
N GLY A 86 -22.26 -8.45 -21.58
CA GLY A 86 -22.75 -7.72 -20.40
C GLY A 86 -22.18 -8.25 -19.08
N GLY A 87 -21.91 -9.56 -19.03
CA GLY A 87 -21.34 -10.20 -17.84
C GLY A 87 -19.87 -9.83 -17.62
N GLU A 88 -19.07 -9.62 -18.66
CA GLU A 88 -17.65 -9.20 -18.49
C GLU A 88 -17.53 -7.85 -17.78
N ASP A 89 -18.44 -6.92 -18.01
CA ASP A 89 -18.49 -5.63 -17.31
C ASP A 89 -18.81 -5.79 -15.82
N GLU A 90 -19.78 -6.65 -15.52
CA GLU A 90 -20.18 -6.93 -14.13
C GLU A 90 -19.10 -7.71 -13.38
N GLU A 91 -18.41 -8.64 -14.05
CA GLU A 91 -17.27 -9.34 -13.46
C GLU A 91 -16.18 -8.34 -13.05
N ARG A 92 -15.85 -7.38 -13.93
CA ARG A 92 -14.87 -6.33 -13.62
C ARG A 92 -15.25 -5.51 -12.39
N LYS A 93 -16.53 -5.16 -12.23
CA LYS A 93 -17.01 -4.44 -11.04
C LYS A 93 -16.92 -5.28 -9.78
N LEU A 94 -17.30 -6.56 -9.82
CA LEU A 94 -17.23 -7.46 -8.67
C LEU A 94 -15.78 -7.71 -8.23
N VAL A 95 -14.87 -7.86 -9.19
CA VAL A 95 -13.43 -7.98 -8.93
C VAL A 95 -12.89 -6.70 -8.29
N ALA A 96 -13.23 -5.53 -8.86
CA ALA A 96 -12.80 -4.24 -8.31
C ALA A 96 -13.35 -4.02 -6.89
N ALA A 97 -14.64 -4.26 -6.66
CA ALA A 97 -15.27 -4.08 -5.35
C ALA A 97 -14.63 -4.97 -4.27
N LEU A 98 -14.31 -6.23 -4.60
CA LEU A 98 -13.60 -7.12 -3.68
C LEU A 98 -12.17 -6.64 -3.45
N GLY A 99 -11.45 -6.26 -4.51
CA GLY A 99 -10.09 -5.73 -4.43
C GLY A 99 -9.99 -4.48 -3.56
N ASP A 100 -10.87 -3.51 -3.78
CA ASP A 100 -10.93 -2.26 -3.01
C ASP A 100 -11.23 -2.51 -1.54
N ALA A 101 -12.18 -3.42 -1.25
CA ALA A 101 -12.50 -3.80 0.11
C ALA A 101 -11.32 -4.48 0.83
N LEU A 102 -10.55 -5.31 0.12
CA LEU A 102 -9.37 -5.98 0.66
C LEU A 102 -8.17 -5.03 0.83
N ALA A 103 -8.03 -4.04 -0.05
CA ALA A 103 -6.87 -3.14 -0.09
C ALA A 103 -6.72 -2.25 1.15
N ILE A 104 -7.83 -1.92 1.82
CA ILE A 104 -7.84 -1.02 2.99
C ILE A 104 -7.63 -1.74 4.32
N ILE A 105 -7.57 -3.07 4.31
CA ILE A 105 -7.51 -3.91 5.51
C ILE A 105 -6.07 -3.93 6.04
N PRO A 106 -5.83 -3.53 7.31
CA PRO A 106 -4.50 -3.57 7.89
C PRO A 106 -4.05 -5.00 8.18
N ASN A 107 -2.74 -5.21 8.27
CA ASN A 107 -2.21 -6.52 8.64
C ASN A 107 -2.62 -6.93 10.07
N LEU A 108 -2.76 -8.24 10.30
CA LEU A 108 -3.08 -8.80 11.61
C LEU A 108 -1.86 -8.66 12.53
N PRO A 109 -2.04 -8.23 13.79
CA PRO A 109 -0.98 -8.28 14.78
C PRO A 109 -0.52 -9.72 15.03
N LEU A 110 0.79 -9.92 15.26
CA LEU A 110 1.32 -11.20 15.74
C LEU A 110 0.77 -11.50 17.15
N GLU A 111 0.89 -12.76 17.58
CA GLU A 111 0.38 -13.20 18.88
C GLU A 111 1.07 -12.54 20.08
N ASP A 112 2.34 -12.17 19.92
CA ASP A 112 3.18 -11.55 20.95
C ASP A 112 3.05 -10.02 21.01
N VAL A 113 2.30 -9.41 20.08
CA VAL A 113 2.01 -7.97 20.13
C VAL A 113 1.04 -7.69 21.29
N PRO A 114 1.41 -6.83 22.25
CA PRO A 114 0.55 -6.51 23.38
C PRO A 114 -0.72 -5.79 22.90
N LEU A 115 -1.86 -6.15 23.50
CA LEU A 115 -3.11 -5.43 23.27
C LEU A 115 -3.03 -4.02 23.87
N GLY A 116 -3.50 -3.04 23.12
CA GLY A 116 -3.53 -1.64 23.52
C GLY A 116 -4.46 -0.85 22.60
N LYS A 117 -5.06 0.21 23.13
CA LYS A 117 -5.97 1.10 22.40
C LYS A 117 -5.21 2.17 21.63
N ASP A 118 -4.18 2.72 22.26
CA ASP A 118 -3.38 3.85 21.76
C ASP A 118 -1.94 3.77 22.27
N GLU A 119 -1.15 4.80 22.03
CA GLU A 119 0.27 4.84 22.37
C GLU A 119 0.57 4.71 23.88
N HIS A 120 -0.41 4.94 24.77
CA HIS A 120 -0.22 4.86 26.21
C HIS A 120 -0.15 3.42 26.75
N ASP A 121 -0.64 2.45 25.97
CA ASP A 121 -0.59 1.03 26.30
C ASP A 121 0.71 0.35 25.82
N ASN A 122 1.60 1.11 25.14
CA ASN A 122 2.87 0.62 24.69
C ASN A 122 3.77 0.18 25.86
N ARG A 123 4.48 -0.94 25.68
CA ARG A 123 5.40 -1.48 26.68
C ARG A 123 6.84 -1.16 26.32
N GLU A 124 7.56 -0.55 27.25
CA GLU A 124 9.01 -0.32 27.10
C GLU A 124 9.76 -1.66 27.18
N VAL A 125 10.49 -2.02 26.12
CA VAL A 125 11.27 -3.28 26.05
C VAL A 125 12.68 -3.10 26.59
N ARG A 126 13.30 -1.94 26.33
CA ARG A 126 14.69 -1.66 26.66
C ARG A 126 14.92 -0.15 26.76
N ARG A 127 15.78 0.24 27.70
CA ARG A 127 16.40 1.57 27.79
C ARG A 127 17.92 1.46 27.66
N TRP A 128 18.56 2.47 27.06
CA TRP A 128 20.02 2.55 26.98
C TRP A 128 20.50 3.98 27.15
N GLY A 129 21.53 4.17 27.97
CA GLY A 129 22.02 5.49 28.39
C GLY A 129 21.15 6.13 29.47
N GLU A 130 21.59 7.30 29.94
CA GLU A 130 20.88 8.11 30.94
C GLU A 130 20.63 9.50 30.35
N PRO A 131 19.39 10.05 30.41
CA PRO A 131 19.13 11.42 29.97
C PRO A 131 20.03 12.42 30.69
N LYS A 132 20.67 13.30 29.92
CA LYS A 132 21.63 14.27 30.47
C LYS A 132 20.94 15.28 31.37
N THR A 133 21.50 15.49 32.56
CA THR A 133 21.13 16.60 33.45
C THR A 133 21.91 17.86 33.09
N PHE A 134 21.23 19.00 33.03
CA PHE A 134 21.84 20.30 32.76
C PHE A 134 21.79 21.18 34.02
N GLY A 135 22.87 21.90 34.30
CA GLY A 135 22.92 22.93 35.34
C GLY A 135 22.33 24.27 34.90
N PHE A 136 21.60 24.29 33.79
CA PHE A 136 20.97 25.45 33.17
C PHE A 136 19.66 25.01 32.48
N GLU A 137 18.80 25.97 32.15
CA GLU A 137 17.58 25.72 31.39
C GLU A 137 17.90 25.31 29.95
N ALA A 138 17.62 24.05 29.62
CA ALA A 138 17.91 23.50 28.31
C ALA A 138 17.00 24.13 27.25
N LYS A 139 17.61 24.69 26.20
CA LYS A 139 16.91 25.24 25.05
C LYS A 139 16.43 24.15 24.10
N GLN A 140 15.31 24.39 23.44
CA GLN A 140 14.82 23.54 22.35
C GLN A 140 15.73 23.67 21.12
N HIS A 141 15.71 22.68 20.23
CA HIS A 141 16.61 22.64 19.08
C HIS A 141 16.41 23.84 18.13
N PHE A 142 15.16 24.27 17.93
CA PHE A 142 14.86 25.41 17.08
C PHE A 142 15.37 26.73 17.68
N GLU A 143 15.32 26.90 19.01
CA GLU A 143 15.84 28.12 19.66
C GLU A 143 17.36 28.23 19.49
N LEU A 144 18.06 27.09 19.57
CA LEU A 144 19.49 27.03 19.31
C LEU A 144 19.79 27.31 17.83
N GLY A 145 19.06 26.67 16.92
CA GLY A 145 19.24 26.84 15.49
C GLY A 145 19.01 28.28 15.02
N GLU A 146 17.93 28.92 15.50
CA GLU A 146 17.59 30.31 15.21
C GLU A 146 18.63 31.27 15.81
N ALA A 147 19.01 31.09 17.09
CA ALA A 147 20.00 31.95 17.75
C ALA A 147 21.40 31.87 17.11
N LEU A 148 21.75 30.72 16.54
CA LEU A 148 22.99 30.53 15.78
C LEU A 148 22.88 31.02 14.32
N GLY A 149 21.68 31.39 13.87
CA GLY A 149 21.41 31.76 12.47
C GLY A 149 21.57 30.58 11.50
N LEU A 150 21.48 29.34 11.98
CA LEU A 150 21.70 28.11 11.20
C LEU A 150 20.39 27.38 10.84
N MET A 151 19.28 27.69 11.50
CA MET A 151 17.92 27.31 11.11
C MET A 151 17.13 28.55 10.72
N ASP A 152 16.44 28.48 9.58
CA ASP A 152 15.72 29.61 9.00
C ASP A 152 14.32 29.17 8.53
N PHE A 153 13.38 29.26 9.46
CA PHE A 153 11.98 28.90 9.24
C PHE A 153 11.21 29.98 8.47
N GLU A 154 11.56 31.26 8.65
CA GLU A 154 10.90 32.37 7.95
C GLU A 154 11.13 32.29 6.44
N THR A 155 12.38 32.07 6.02
CA THR A 155 12.71 31.91 4.60
C THR A 155 12.06 30.66 4.01
N ALA A 156 12.02 29.56 4.78
CA ALA A 156 11.35 28.34 4.35
C ALA A 156 9.84 28.54 4.20
N ALA A 157 9.19 29.22 5.15
CA ALA A 157 7.77 29.55 5.11
C ALA A 157 7.42 30.45 3.93
N LYS A 158 8.29 31.41 3.60
CA LYS A 158 8.14 32.25 2.41
C LYS A 158 8.18 31.47 1.10
N ILE A 159 8.94 30.37 1.02
CA ILE A 159 9.12 29.59 -0.21
C ILE A 159 8.10 28.45 -0.32
N SER A 160 7.88 27.72 0.78
CA SER A 160 7.18 26.43 0.77
C SER A 160 6.01 26.36 1.77
N GLY A 161 5.79 27.41 2.58
CA GLY A 161 4.79 27.41 3.64
C GLY A 161 5.28 26.75 4.94
N ALA A 162 4.36 26.51 5.86
CA ALA A 162 4.66 25.93 7.17
C ALA A 162 5.29 24.52 7.06
N ARG A 163 5.96 24.07 8.13
CA ARG A 163 6.62 22.74 8.25
C ARG A 163 7.85 22.53 7.34
N PHE A 164 8.43 23.60 6.79
CA PHE A 164 9.72 23.56 6.10
C PHE A 164 10.78 24.35 6.88
N VAL A 165 12.06 24.05 6.66
CA VAL A 165 13.20 24.75 7.27
C VAL A 165 14.38 24.84 6.30
N PHE A 166 15.09 25.96 6.32
CA PHE A 166 16.42 26.07 5.72
C PHE A 166 17.50 25.79 6.77
N LEU A 167 18.34 24.79 6.52
CA LEU A 167 19.55 24.54 7.30
C LEU A 167 20.76 25.19 6.64
N LYS A 168 21.60 25.87 7.43
CA LYS A 168 22.77 26.62 6.95
C LYS A 168 24.06 26.18 7.63
N GLY A 169 25.18 26.44 6.96
CA GLY A 169 26.53 26.32 7.51
C GLY A 169 26.82 24.98 8.19
N ALA A 170 27.27 25.03 9.44
CA ALA A 170 27.67 23.85 10.20
C ALA A 170 26.53 22.86 10.42
N LEU A 171 25.27 23.31 10.49
CA LEU A 171 24.12 22.44 10.72
C LEU A 171 23.75 21.63 9.47
N SER A 172 23.77 22.25 8.29
CA SER A 172 23.63 21.53 7.02
C SER A 172 24.79 20.55 6.78
N ARG A 173 26.02 20.91 7.19
CA ARG A 173 27.14 19.96 7.17
C ARG A 173 26.90 18.77 8.12
N LEU A 174 26.36 19.01 9.31
CA LEU A 174 26.08 17.98 10.30
C LEU A 174 25.00 17.01 9.81
N GLU A 175 23.92 17.51 9.20
CA GLU A 175 22.89 16.69 8.55
C GLU A 175 23.51 15.67 7.58
N ARG A 176 24.34 16.14 6.64
CA ARG A 176 25.05 15.28 5.71
C ARG A 176 26.00 14.30 6.41
N ALA A 177 26.70 14.74 7.46
CA ALA A 177 27.61 13.87 8.20
C ALA A 177 26.86 12.73 8.93
N ILE A 178 25.68 13.01 9.48
CA ILE A 178 24.81 12.00 10.10
C ILE A 178 24.36 10.98 9.05
N ALA A 179 23.88 11.46 7.91
CA ALA A 179 23.44 10.59 6.82
C ALA A 179 24.57 9.67 6.33
N SER A 180 25.75 10.23 6.03
CA SER A 180 26.92 9.44 5.62
C SER A 180 27.33 8.42 6.69
N PHE A 181 27.36 8.81 7.96
CA PHE A 181 27.68 7.90 9.05
C PHE A 181 26.68 6.72 9.14
N MET A 182 25.38 7.00 9.02
CA MET A 182 24.35 5.96 9.05
C MET A 182 24.51 4.99 7.87
N ILE A 183 24.68 5.52 6.65
CA ILE A 183 24.91 4.71 5.46
C ILE A 183 26.15 3.84 5.61
N ASP A 184 27.30 4.41 5.97
CA ASP A 184 28.56 3.67 6.18
C ASP A 184 28.38 2.57 7.25
N ARG A 185 27.68 2.89 8.34
CA ARG A 185 27.41 1.90 9.40
C ARG A 185 26.60 0.73 8.88
N HIS A 186 25.60 0.98 8.04
CA HIS A 186 24.74 -0.06 7.49
C HIS A 186 25.44 -0.89 6.41
N THR A 187 26.20 -0.24 5.52
CA THR A 187 26.87 -0.92 4.39
C THR A 187 28.13 -1.65 4.81
N LEU A 188 29.02 -0.99 5.55
CA LEU A 188 30.34 -1.53 5.89
C LEU A 188 30.29 -2.55 7.03
N ALA A 189 29.33 -2.42 7.94
CA ALA A 189 29.34 -3.20 9.18
C ALA A 189 28.04 -3.99 9.44
N ASN A 190 26.93 -3.68 8.78
CA ASN A 190 25.68 -4.43 8.95
C ASN A 190 25.26 -5.21 7.70
N GLY A 191 26.02 -5.17 6.59
CA GLY A 191 25.78 -5.98 5.40
C GLY A 191 24.55 -5.58 4.59
N TYR A 192 24.21 -4.30 4.56
CA TYR A 192 23.19 -3.75 3.66
C TYR A 192 23.83 -3.29 2.35
N THR A 193 23.12 -3.49 1.24
CA THR A 193 23.46 -2.87 -0.04
C THR A 193 22.83 -1.49 -0.09
N GLU A 194 23.62 -0.48 -0.44
CA GLU A 194 23.13 0.89 -0.64
C GLU A 194 22.46 1.05 -2.01
N TYR A 195 21.31 1.73 -2.02
CA TYR A 195 20.57 2.08 -3.22
C TYR A 195 20.31 3.59 -3.23
N ASN A 196 20.30 4.17 -4.43
CA ASN A 196 19.80 5.51 -4.67
C ASN A 196 18.51 5.42 -5.52
N PRO A 197 17.33 5.28 -4.88
CA PRO A 197 16.09 5.00 -5.59
C PRO A 197 15.43 6.26 -6.18
N PRO A 198 14.51 6.10 -7.16
CA PRO A 198 13.62 7.19 -7.58
C PRO A 198 12.79 7.72 -6.41
N LEU A 199 12.58 9.05 -6.40
CA LEU A 199 11.77 9.76 -5.41
C LEU A 199 10.31 9.98 -5.84
N LEU A 200 10.04 9.81 -7.15
CA LEU A 200 8.72 9.88 -7.75
C LEU A 200 8.32 8.48 -8.21
N VAL A 201 7.15 8.01 -7.78
CA VAL A 201 6.68 6.65 -8.05
C VAL A 201 5.27 6.65 -8.63
N LYS A 202 4.91 5.57 -9.33
CA LYS A 202 3.57 5.36 -9.87
C LYS A 202 2.64 4.73 -8.84
N ASP A 203 1.34 4.78 -9.10
CA ASP A 203 0.28 4.28 -8.20
C ASP A 203 0.54 2.86 -7.71
N HIS A 204 0.89 1.96 -8.61
CA HIS A 204 1.13 0.55 -8.29
C HIS A 204 2.30 0.36 -7.30
N THR A 205 3.28 1.27 -7.26
CA THR A 205 4.37 1.25 -6.28
C THR A 205 3.87 1.66 -4.90
N ALA A 206 3.15 2.78 -4.80
CA ALA A 206 2.58 3.25 -3.53
C ALA A 206 1.49 2.32 -2.99
N TYR A 207 0.76 1.64 -3.89
CA TYR A 207 -0.19 0.59 -3.55
C TYR A 207 0.51 -0.66 -2.99
N GLY A 208 1.63 -1.08 -3.59
CA GLY A 208 2.38 -2.26 -3.17
C GLY A 208 2.86 -2.21 -1.71
N THR A 209 3.15 -1.02 -1.18
CA THR A 209 3.56 -0.79 0.23
C THR A 209 2.42 -0.31 1.12
N GLY A 210 1.18 -0.30 0.63
CA GLY A 210 -0.01 0.00 1.43
C GLY A 210 -0.23 1.49 1.71
N ASN A 211 0.49 2.40 1.05
CA ASN A 211 0.20 3.83 1.12
C ASN A 211 -1.11 4.13 0.38
N LEU A 212 -1.31 3.55 -0.80
CA LEU A 212 -2.58 3.61 -1.52
C LEU A 212 -3.43 2.37 -1.26
N PRO A 213 -4.76 2.49 -1.22
CA PRO A 213 -5.53 3.73 -1.39
C PRO A 213 -5.75 4.51 -0.08
N LYS A 214 -5.48 3.90 1.08
CA LYS A 214 -5.92 4.38 2.40
C LYS A 214 -5.30 5.72 2.84
N PHE A 215 -4.04 5.96 2.49
CA PHE A 215 -3.25 7.11 2.94
C PHE A 215 -2.90 8.04 1.76
N ALA A 216 -3.77 8.11 0.74
CA ALA A 216 -3.55 8.98 -0.42
C ALA A 216 -3.42 10.46 -0.02
N GLU A 217 -4.19 10.90 0.98
CA GLU A 217 -4.15 12.28 1.50
C GLU A 217 -2.84 12.61 2.24
N ASP A 218 -2.10 11.60 2.69
CA ASP A 218 -0.81 11.76 3.39
C ASP A 218 0.37 11.95 2.42
N LEU A 219 0.13 11.76 1.13
CA LEU A 219 1.14 11.83 0.08
C LEU A 219 1.02 13.11 -0.76
N PHE A 220 2.13 13.57 -1.32
CA PHE A 220 2.10 14.57 -2.38
C PHE A 220 1.95 13.89 -3.75
N HIS A 221 0.91 14.29 -4.48
CA HIS A 221 0.65 13.85 -5.86
C HIS A 221 1.00 14.95 -6.85
N THR A 222 1.64 14.59 -7.96
CA THR A 222 1.99 15.52 -9.04
C THR A 222 0.94 15.47 -10.15
N ASP A 223 0.77 16.57 -10.88
CA ASP A 223 -0.23 16.68 -11.96
C ASP A 223 -0.01 15.67 -13.10
N ASN A 224 1.21 15.16 -13.28
CA ASN A 224 1.56 14.14 -14.27
C ASN A 224 1.45 12.69 -13.74
N GLY A 225 0.77 12.48 -12.62
CA GLY A 225 0.42 11.14 -12.11
C GLY A 225 1.57 10.40 -11.46
N PHE A 226 2.36 11.10 -10.63
CA PHE A 226 3.36 10.49 -9.76
C PHE A 226 3.15 10.90 -8.30
N TRP A 227 3.66 10.09 -7.40
CA TRP A 227 3.66 10.35 -5.96
C TRP A 227 5.09 10.59 -5.49
N LEU A 228 5.31 11.61 -4.68
CA LEU A 228 6.56 11.75 -3.93
C LEU A 228 6.58 10.73 -2.79
N ILE A 229 7.72 10.06 -2.59
CA ILE A 229 7.82 9.02 -1.58
C ILE A 229 7.79 9.59 -0.13
N PRO A 230 7.00 9.01 0.78
CA PRO A 230 6.98 9.37 2.21
C PRO A 230 8.09 8.68 3.02
N THR A 231 8.79 7.73 2.40
CA THR A 231 9.93 6.95 2.92
C THR A 231 10.58 6.17 1.76
N ALA A 232 11.88 5.91 1.84
CA ALA A 232 12.59 5.04 0.90
C ALA A 232 12.00 3.62 0.80
N GLU A 233 11.31 3.16 1.84
CA GLU A 233 10.61 1.87 1.86
C GLU A 233 9.71 1.66 0.64
N VAL A 234 9.00 2.70 0.20
CA VAL A 234 8.11 2.64 -0.97
C VAL A 234 8.87 2.20 -2.22
N SER A 235 10.03 2.81 -2.47
CA SER A 235 10.85 2.47 -3.64
C SER A 235 11.63 1.18 -3.45
N LEU A 236 12.23 0.96 -2.27
CA LEU A 236 13.10 -0.19 -2.02
C LEU A 236 12.33 -1.51 -1.99
N THR A 237 11.18 -1.58 -1.32
CA THR A 237 10.38 -2.82 -1.23
C THR A 237 9.84 -3.22 -2.60
N ASN A 238 9.55 -2.26 -3.47
CA ASN A 238 9.06 -2.51 -4.82
C ASN A 238 10.15 -2.97 -5.81
N ILE A 239 11.43 -3.05 -5.42
CA ILE A 239 12.50 -3.59 -6.27
C ILE A 239 12.18 -5.03 -6.72
N VAL A 240 11.49 -5.81 -5.88
CA VAL A 240 11.15 -7.21 -6.16
C VAL A 240 9.70 -7.42 -6.62
N ARG A 241 8.98 -6.33 -6.95
CA ARG A 241 7.58 -6.42 -7.40
C ARG A 241 7.51 -7.16 -8.73
N GLU A 242 6.58 -8.09 -8.85
CA GLU A 242 6.38 -8.93 -10.05
C GLU A 242 7.60 -9.80 -10.40
N GLU A 243 8.54 -9.98 -9.47
CA GLU A 243 9.68 -10.88 -9.61
C GLU A 243 9.49 -12.17 -8.80
N ILE A 244 9.98 -13.28 -9.35
CA ILE A 244 10.25 -14.50 -8.58
C ILE A 244 11.71 -14.41 -8.12
N VAL A 245 11.92 -14.26 -6.82
CA VAL A 245 13.26 -14.13 -6.24
C VAL A 245 13.79 -15.52 -5.86
N ASP A 246 14.97 -15.87 -6.36
CA ASP A 246 15.66 -17.09 -5.98
C ASP A 246 15.99 -17.10 -4.47
N ALA A 247 15.80 -18.24 -3.82
CA ALA A 247 15.95 -18.36 -2.37
C ALA A 247 17.38 -18.09 -1.89
N ASP A 248 18.39 -18.30 -2.74
CA ASP A 248 19.80 -18.03 -2.45
C ASP A 248 20.14 -16.53 -2.41
N ARG A 249 19.29 -15.67 -2.99
CA ARG A 249 19.39 -14.21 -2.90
C ARG A 249 18.84 -13.66 -1.58
N LEU A 250 18.19 -14.49 -0.75
CA LEU A 250 17.59 -14.08 0.52
C LEU A 250 18.55 -14.32 1.70
N PRO A 251 18.59 -13.42 2.70
CA PRO A 251 17.83 -12.17 2.78
C PRO A 251 18.44 -11.04 1.93
N MET A 252 17.59 -10.34 1.18
CA MET A 252 17.98 -9.07 0.55
C MET A 252 17.94 -7.94 1.59
N ARG A 253 19.07 -7.28 1.81
CA ARG A 253 19.20 -6.20 2.81
C ARG A 253 19.56 -4.90 2.09
N MET A 254 18.64 -3.94 2.12
CA MET A 254 18.73 -2.70 1.34
C MET A 254 18.69 -1.48 2.25
N THR A 255 19.48 -0.46 1.95
CA THR A 255 19.47 0.83 2.66
C THR A 255 19.53 1.98 1.65
N ALA A 256 18.94 3.12 2.00
CA ALA A 256 19.01 4.34 1.19
C ALA A 256 18.89 5.57 2.09
N TRP A 257 19.48 6.68 1.65
CA TRP A 257 19.23 7.99 2.23
C TRP A 257 18.48 8.84 1.21
N THR A 258 17.20 9.13 1.51
CA THR A 258 16.32 9.90 0.62
C THR A 258 15.64 11.04 1.38
N PRO A 259 15.36 12.18 0.74
CA PRO A 259 14.34 13.07 1.24
C PRO A 259 12.99 12.33 1.30
N CYS A 260 12.17 12.65 2.29
CA CYS A 260 10.86 12.04 2.51
C CYS A 260 9.79 13.13 2.54
N PHE A 261 8.69 12.94 1.83
CA PHE A 261 7.66 13.95 1.64
C PHE A 261 6.32 13.45 2.20
N ARG A 262 5.77 14.16 3.17
CA ARG A 262 4.49 13.85 3.81
C ARG A 262 3.66 15.11 3.91
N SER A 263 2.38 15.04 3.56
CA SER A 263 1.47 16.19 3.68
C SER A 263 1.18 16.53 5.15
N GLU A 264 1.34 15.55 6.04
CA GLU A 264 0.98 15.63 7.46
C GLU A 264 -0.49 16.03 7.66
N ALA A 265 -1.36 15.57 6.75
CA ALA A 265 -2.80 15.75 6.83
C ALA A 265 -3.31 15.20 8.17
N GLY A 266 -3.93 16.06 8.98
CA GLY A 266 -4.41 15.69 10.33
C GLY A 266 -3.47 16.02 11.49
N ALA A 267 -2.22 16.45 11.25
CA ALA A 267 -1.31 16.91 12.31
C ALA A 267 -1.57 18.39 12.73
N ALA A 268 -2.78 18.91 12.53
CA ALA A 268 -3.10 20.30 12.81
C ALA A 268 -2.89 20.61 14.31
N GLY A 269 -2.01 21.58 14.61
CA GLY A 269 -1.73 22.01 15.98
C GLY A 269 -0.75 21.14 16.77
N LYS A 270 -0.28 20.01 16.23
CA LYS A 270 0.74 19.15 16.85
C LYS A 270 2.12 19.43 16.24
N ASP A 271 3.14 19.57 17.11
CA ASP A 271 4.54 19.81 16.74
C ASP A 271 4.71 20.95 15.72
N THR A 272 4.10 22.10 16.02
CA THR A 272 4.01 23.25 15.09
C THR A 272 5.29 24.05 14.97
N ARG A 273 6.29 23.81 15.84
CA ARG A 273 7.57 24.52 15.85
C ARG A 273 8.73 23.53 15.96
N GLY A 274 9.71 23.68 15.08
CA GLY A 274 10.86 22.79 15.00
C GLY A 274 10.86 21.97 13.71
N MET A 275 11.50 20.80 13.79
CA MET A 275 11.69 19.83 12.71
C MET A 275 11.11 18.50 13.18
#